data_AF-A0A1L4BWW3-F1
#
_entry.id   AF-A0A1L4BWW3-F1
#
_cell.length_a   1.000
_cell.length_b   1.000
_cell.length_c   1.000
_cell.angle_alpha   90.00
_cell.angle_beta   90.00
_cell.angle_gamma   90.00
#
_symmetry.space_group_name_H-M   'P 1'
#
loop_
_entity.id
_entity.type
_entity.pdbx_description
1 polymer ?
#
loop_
_entity_poly.entity_id
_entity_poly.type
_entity_poly.pdbx_seq_one_letter_code
_entity_poly.pdbx_strand_id
1 'polypeptide(L)' 'MKKKMILLSIGLGIAAAGAGYLAKKTGFFEDDAWLYDEYDSTLN' A
#
# COMPACT_ATOMS: atom_id res chain seq x y z
N MET A 1 -8.33 29.45 13.06
CA MET A 1 -8.71 28.36 12.11
C MET A 1 -7.51 27.77 11.38
N LYS A 2 -6.54 28.58 10.89
CA LYS A 2 -5.34 28.11 10.17
C LYS A 2 -4.49 27.05 10.91
N LYS A 3 -4.31 27.17 12.23
CA LYS A 3 -3.57 26.16 13.04
C LYS A 3 -4.20 24.76 13.03
N LYS A 4 -5.54 24.67 12.99
CA LYS A 4 -6.24 23.38 12.91
C LYS A 4 -6.03 22.70 11.56
N MET A 5 -5.96 23.48 10.47
CA MET A 5 -5.67 22.95 9.14
C MET A 5 -4.23 22.43 9.02
N ILE A 6 -3.26 23.11 9.63
CA ILE A 6 -1.86 22.66 9.64
C ILE A 6 -1.71 21.35 10.41
N LEU A 7 -2.35 21.23 11.58
CA LEU A 7 -2.37 19.99 12.35
C LEU A 7 -3.03 18.84 11.57
N LEU A 8 -4.13 19.14 10.87
CA LEU A 8 -4.83 18.15 10.05
C LEU A 8 -3.95 17.64 8.89
N SER A 9 -3.25 18.54 8.19
CA SER A 9 -2.38 18.15 7.08
C SER A 9 -1.17 17.33 7.55
N ILE A 10 -0.58 17.68 8.71
CA ILE A 10 0.51 16.91 9.30
C ILE A 10 0.01 15.52 9.72
N GLY A 11 -1.16 15.44 10.36
CA GLY A 11 -1.77 14.17 10.76
C GLY A 11 -2.05 13.26 9.56
N LEU A 12 -2.62 13.80 8.49
CA LEU A 12 -2.85 13.09 7.22
C LEU A 12 -1.54 12.62 6.58
N GLY A 13 -0.51 13.46 6.59
CA GLY A 13 0.81 13.10 6.05
C GLY A 13 1.45 11.92 6.79
N ILE A 14 1.41 11.95 8.12
CA ILE A 14 1.95 10.86 8.96
C ILE A 14 1.13 9.58 8.76
N ALA A 15 -0.20 9.68 8.72
CA ALA A 15 -1.08 8.53 8.49
C ALA A 15 -0.84 7.89 7.13
N ALA A 16 -0.73 8.69 6.07
CA ALA A 16 -0.45 8.19 4.71
C ALA A 16 0.94 7.56 4.61
N ALA A 17 1.96 8.17 5.22
CA ALA A 17 3.31 7.60 5.27
C ALA A 17 3.35 6.26 6.03
N GLY A 18 2.68 6.18 7.18
CA GLY A 18 2.57 4.95 7.97
C GLY A 18 1.83 3.84 7.22
N ALA A 19 0.68 4.18 6.61
CA ALA A 19 -0.09 3.25 5.80
C ALA A 19 0.70 2.75 4.59
N GLY A 20 1.41 3.63 3.88
CA GLY A 20 2.26 3.26 2.75
C GLY A 20 3.42 2.34 3.14
N TYR A 21 4.07 2.61 4.28
CA TYR A 21 5.13 1.73 4.79
C TYR A 21 4.61 0.34 5.14
N LEU A 22 3.45 0.26 5.82
CA LEU A 22 2.82 -1.02 6.15
C LEU A 22 2.35 -1.76 4.91
N ALA A 23 1.67 -1.08 3.98
CA ALA A 23 1.20 -1.67 2.73
C ALA A 23 2.36 -2.23 1.89
N LYS A 24 3.50 -1.52 1.82
CA LYS A 24 4.71 -2.06 1.20
C LYS A 24 5.23 -3.30 1.93
N LYS A 25 5.28 -3.27 3.26
CA LYS A 25 5.81 -4.39 4.07
C LYS A 25 4.94 -5.64 3.98
N THR A 26 3.62 -5.49 3.85
CA THR A 26 2.68 -6.61 3.78
C THR A 26 2.49 -7.14 2.36
N GLY A 27 3.24 -6.64 1.37
CA GLY A 27 3.04 -7.01 -0.03
C GLY A 27 1.68 -6.57 -0.57
N PHE A 28 1.02 -5.56 0.02
CA PHE A 28 -0.34 -5.15 -0.37
C PHE A 28 -0.43 -4.67 -1.83
N PHE A 29 0.68 -4.18 -2.38
CA PHE A 29 0.80 -3.75 -3.77
C PHE A 29 1.56 -4.76 -4.64
N GLU A 30 1.96 -5.90 -4.10
CA GLU A 30 2.58 -6.96 -4.89
C GLU A 30 1.48 -7.64 -5.71
N ASP A 31 1.80 -7.94 -6.97
CA ASP A 31 0.90 -8.65 -7.85
C ASP A 31 1.16 -10.15 -7.68
N ASP A 32 0.16 -10.88 -7.20
CA ASP A 32 0.24 -12.31 -6.95
C ASP A 32 0.04 -13.15 -8.22
N ALA A 33 -0.16 -12.52 -9.39
CA ALA A 33 -0.41 -13.21 -10.66
C ALA A 33 0.67 -14.27 -11.00
N TRP A 34 1.93 -14.00 -10.66
CA TRP A 34 3.04 -14.93 -10.89
C TRP A 34 2.89 -16.27 -10.15
N LEU A 35 2.11 -16.34 -9.06
CA LEU A 35 1.83 -17.61 -8.37
C LEU A 35 0.96 -18.56 -9.20
N TYR A 36 0.20 -18.02 -10.15
CA TYR A 36 -0.71 -18.79 -10.99
C TYR A 36 -0.16 -19.07 -12.39
N ASP A 37 0.84 -18.31 -12.83
CA ASP A 37 1.56 -18.54 -14.10
C ASP A 37 2.17 -19.96 -14.17
N GLU A 38 2.63 -20.51 -13.04
CA GLU A 38 3.18 -21.88 -12.97
C GLU A 38 2.10 -22.97 -13.13
N TYR A 39 0.86 -22.69 -12.72
CA TYR A 39 -0.28 -23.59 -12.90
C TYR A 39 -0.88 -23.50 -14.31
N ASP A 40 -0.93 -22.31 -14.90
CA ASP A 40 -1.49 -22.10 -16.25
C ASP A 40 -0.56 -22.64 -17.36
N SER A 41 0.75 -22.65 -17.11
CA SER A 41 1.76 -23.22 -18.03
C SER A 41 1.84 -24.75 -18.04
N THR A 42 1.30 -25.43 -17.02
CA THR A 42 1.23 -26.90 -16.96
C THR A 42 -0.08 -27.49 -17.51
N LEU A 43 -1.03 -26.61 -17.86
CA LEU A 43 -2.34 -26.95 -18.43
C LEU A 43 -2.40 -26.79 -19.97
N ASN A 44 -1.33 -26.31 -20.60
CA ASN A 44 -1.13 -26.23 -22.07
C ASN A 44 -0.18 -27.33 -22.56
#